data_AF-A0A814X0P2-F1
#
_entry.id   AF-A0A814X0P2-F1
#
_cell.length_a   1.000
_cell.length_b   1.000
_cell.length_c   1.000
_cell.angle_alpha   90.00
_cell.angle_beta   90.00
_cell.angle_gamma   90.00
#
_symmetry.space_group_name_H-M   'P 1'
#
loop_
_entity.id
_entity.type
_entity.pdbx_description
1 polymer ?
#
loop_
_entity_poly.entity_id
_entity_poly.type
_entity_poly.pdbx_seq_one_letter_code
_entity_poly.pdbx_strand_id
1 'polypeptide(L)'
;MLINDMISEYKKADIRCYCGGHFCRTCAGCSDWKRDGNNWKRVGNGCHLSHSSSSVHNQSIKATTSFTTLLEQLNSNANVQLPYILPYENTGRKNVTTKYDFTRAVVTIAHLIPLKNEVIVASGFAVLDGGLIVTCAHTFYQAARHLSCSELDQKSQSIVITDEGELIPVATVESHLVRSDIVLLRLQGGRQIPSLAVDPYPAPKSTSLLSYNFVTASLTSTSRPTISYSWKPAEVLFYKGPCGQEATTGTYDELSAMMYSHPPSNGSSGGPIVNEETKSVVGIIRGSEVNYATRKSIGFATPSECLFEAFKLPGMPDGLE
;
A
#
# COMPACT_ATOMS: atom_id res chain seq x y z
N MET A 1 0.07 9.48 18.78
CA MET A 1 0.59 10.74 18.21
C MET A 1 0.52 10.74 16.68
N LEU A 2 1.01 9.68 16.02
CA LEU A 2 0.91 9.44 14.57
C LEU A 2 -0.41 9.73 13.84
N ILE A 3 -1.54 9.24 14.38
CA ILE A 3 -2.82 9.34 13.67
C ILE A 3 -3.27 10.81 13.56
N ASN A 4 -3.15 11.57 14.66
CA ASN A 4 -3.45 13.00 14.66
C ASN A 4 -2.51 13.79 13.75
N ASP A 5 -1.23 13.42 13.69
CA ASP A 5 -0.22 14.13 12.89
C ASP A 5 -0.35 13.82 11.39
N MET A 6 -0.65 12.59 10.99
CA MET A 6 -0.96 12.24 9.61
C MET A 6 -2.27 12.87 9.13
N ILE A 7 -3.30 12.86 9.99
CA ILE A 7 -4.58 13.53 9.69
C ILE A 7 -4.41 15.05 9.70
N SER A 8 -3.55 15.60 10.56
CA SER A 8 -3.22 17.03 10.62
C SER A 8 -2.43 17.48 9.39
N GLU A 9 -1.40 16.75 8.97
CA GLU A 9 -0.67 17.03 7.73
C GLU A 9 -1.56 16.87 6.50
N TYR A 10 -2.43 15.86 6.46
CA TYR A 10 -3.41 15.74 5.38
C TYR A 10 -4.37 16.93 5.35
N LYS A 11 -4.91 17.34 6.51
CA LYS A 11 -5.70 18.57 6.63
C LYS A 11 -4.91 19.80 6.19
N LYS A 12 -3.61 19.91 6.50
CA LYS A 12 -2.76 21.03 6.06
C LYS A 12 -2.47 21.03 4.56
N ALA A 13 -2.33 19.86 3.94
CA ALA A 13 -2.12 19.71 2.49
C ALA A 13 -3.39 20.13 1.72
N ASP A 14 -4.57 19.75 2.23
CA ASP A 14 -5.87 20.08 1.63
C ASP A 14 -6.28 21.56 1.85
N ILE A 15 -5.82 22.19 2.94
CA ILE A 15 -6.07 23.62 3.22
C ILE A 15 -5.26 24.59 2.33
N ARG A 16 -4.32 24.12 1.48
CA ARG A 16 -3.56 25.01 0.58
C ARG A 16 -4.25 25.40 -0.72
N CYS A 17 -5.49 24.98 -0.95
CA CYS A 17 -6.25 25.37 -2.13
C CYS A 17 -7.63 25.94 -1.77
N TYR A 18 -7.69 27.19 -1.30
CA TYR A 18 -8.85 28.07 -1.49
C TYR A 18 -8.42 29.53 -1.25
N CYS A 19 -8.08 30.25 -2.33
CA CYS A 19 -8.07 31.71 -2.37
C CYS A 19 -9.07 32.16 -3.42
N GLY A 20 -10.34 32.20 -3.00
CA GLY A 20 -11.47 32.58 -3.83
C GLY A 20 -12.65 33.00 -2.97
N GLY A 21 -12.46 34.06 -2.17
CA GLY A 21 -13.55 34.79 -1.52
C GLY A 21 -13.90 34.34 -0.10
N HIS A 22 -13.39 35.10 0.87
CA HIS A 22 -13.73 35.12 2.31
C HIS A 22 -13.08 34.08 3.24
N PHE A 23 -12.30 34.58 4.20
CA PHE A 23 -11.64 33.81 5.26
C PHE A 23 -11.60 34.62 6.57
N CYS A 24 -11.93 34.02 7.72
CA CYS A 24 -11.28 34.20 9.05
C CYS A 24 -12.07 33.44 10.15
N ARG A 25 -11.49 32.75 11.13
CA ARG A 25 -10.18 32.79 11.82
C ARG A 25 -9.82 31.34 12.27
N THR A 26 -8.59 30.90 12.49
CA THR A 26 -7.40 31.50 13.14
C THR A 26 -6.11 30.77 12.69
N CYS A 27 -5.13 31.49 12.14
CA CYS A 27 -3.72 31.07 12.12
C CYS A 27 -2.92 32.03 13.01
N ALA A 28 -2.17 31.47 13.97
CA ALA A 28 -1.24 32.21 14.79
C ALA A 28 -0.05 32.66 13.93
N GLY A 29 0.12 33.98 13.74
CA GLY A 29 1.27 34.53 13.03
C GLY A 29 1.07 35.86 12.30
N CYS A 30 -0.16 36.38 12.18
CA CYS A 30 -0.40 37.71 11.58
C CYS A 30 -0.76 38.75 12.63
N SER A 31 0.24 39.27 13.34
CA SER A 31 0.10 40.43 14.23
C SER A 31 0.50 41.70 13.48
N ASP A 32 -0.42 42.31 12.71
CA ASP A 32 -0.28 43.69 12.19
C ASP A 32 -1.60 44.26 11.64
N TRP A 33 -2.66 44.23 12.45
CA TRP A 33 -3.91 44.94 12.18
C TRP A 33 -4.42 45.61 13.46
N LYS A 34 -4.60 46.93 13.42
CA LYS A 34 -5.32 47.68 14.47
C LYS A 34 -6.72 48.03 13.99
N ARG A 35 -7.69 47.88 14.89
CA ARG A 35 -9.10 48.16 14.66
C ARG A 35 -9.38 49.63 14.98
N ASP A 36 -9.99 50.36 14.05
CA ASP A 36 -10.41 51.75 14.24
C ASP A 36 -11.90 51.83 13.92
N GLY A 37 -12.74 51.77 14.95
CA GLY A 37 -14.18 51.59 14.83
C GLY A 37 -14.58 50.26 14.15
N ASN A 38 -15.51 50.33 13.20
CA ASN A 38 -16.02 49.17 12.44
C ASN A 38 -15.19 48.80 11.21
N ASN A 39 -14.07 49.49 10.96
CA ASN A 39 -13.20 49.20 9.81
C ASN A 39 -11.78 48.80 10.24
N TRP A 40 -11.20 47.88 9.48
CA TRP A 40 -9.82 47.41 9.64
C TRP A 40 -8.91 48.18 8.69
N LYS A 41 -7.88 48.86 9.21
CA LYS A 41 -6.85 49.53 8.40
C LYS A 41 -5.50 48.81 8.54
N ARG A 42 -4.83 48.61 7.41
CA ARG A 42 -3.48 48.04 7.33
C ARG A 42 -2.47 49.17 7.59
N VAL A 43 -1.66 49.04 8.63
CA VAL A 43 -0.55 49.96 8.90
C VAL A 43 0.67 49.37 8.20
N GLY A 44 1.03 49.91 7.03
CA GLY A 44 2.20 49.45 6.30
C GLY A 44 3.46 50.21 6.73
N ASN A 45 4.58 49.51 6.79
CA ASN A 45 5.87 50.05 6.37
C ASN A 45 6.53 49.03 5.43
N GLY A 46 7.05 49.54 4.32
CA GLY A 46 7.48 48.74 3.18
C GLY A 46 8.75 47.95 3.40
N CYS A 47 8.84 46.83 2.69
CA CYS A 47 10.10 46.23 2.28
C CYS A 47 9.99 45.88 0.79
N HIS A 48 10.82 46.55 0.00
CA HIS A 48 11.16 46.18 -1.38
C HIS A 48 11.79 44.78 -1.39
N LEU A 49 11.24 43.84 -2.16
CA LEU A 49 11.99 42.70 -2.69
C LEU A 49 11.56 42.45 -4.14
N SER A 50 12.56 42.32 -4.98
CA SER A 50 12.55 42.27 -6.44
C SER A 50 11.75 41.09 -7.00
N HIS A 51 11.03 41.35 -8.10
CA HIS A 51 10.42 40.32 -8.92
C HIS A 51 11.52 39.51 -9.63
N SER A 52 11.57 38.20 -9.37
CA SER A 52 12.07 37.23 -10.34
C SER A 52 10.92 36.31 -10.73
N SER A 53 10.44 36.53 -11.94
CA SER A 53 9.45 35.71 -12.63
C SER A 53 10.04 34.31 -12.87
N SER A 54 9.67 33.35 -12.04
CA SER A 54 9.77 31.93 -12.36
C SER A 54 8.34 31.37 -12.44
N SER A 55 7.94 31.00 -13.65
CA SER A 55 6.63 30.45 -13.95
C SER A 55 6.46 29.11 -13.24
N VAL A 56 5.81 29.12 -12.09
CA VAL A 56 5.34 27.91 -11.42
C VAL A 56 4.29 27.28 -12.32
N HIS A 57 4.58 26.09 -12.83
CA HIS A 57 3.61 25.22 -13.47
C HIS A 57 2.42 25.01 -12.53
N ASN A 58 1.25 25.56 -12.91
CA ASN A 58 -0.04 25.15 -12.37
C ASN A 58 -0.31 23.70 -12.81
N GLN A 59 0.20 22.72 -12.06
CA GLN A 59 -0.30 21.35 -12.14
C GLN A 59 -1.70 21.34 -11.54
N SER A 60 -2.70 21.20 -12.41
CA SER A 60 -4.08 20.87 -12.04
C SER A 60 -4.07 19.71 -11.05
N ILE A 61 -4.57 19.95 -9.83
CA ILE A 61 -4.74 18.90 -8.82
C ILE A 61 -5.72 17.88 -9.41
N LYS A 62 -5.20 16.72 -9.83
CA LYS A 62 -6.05 15.60 -10.24
C LYS A 62 -6.84 15.14 -9.02
N ALA A 63 -8.16 15.06 -9.16
CA ALA A 63 -9.04 14.55 -8.12
C ALA A 63 -8.52 13.21 -7.60
N THR A 64 -8.34 13.11 -6.28
CA THR A 64 -7.94 11.87 -5.59
C THR A 64 -9.14 10.93 -5.48
N THR A 65 -8.93 9.64 -5.73
CA THR A 65 -9.99 8.64 -5.64
C THR A 65 -10.39 8.41 -4.18
N SER A 66 -11.69 8.49 -3.88
CA SER A 66 -12.20 8.23 -2.54
C SER A 66 -12.07 6.75 -2.16
N PHE A 67 -11.96 6.45 -0.88
CA PHE A 67 -11.92 5.07 -0.39
C PHE A 67 -13.20 4.29 -0.75
N THR A 68 -14.38 4.94 -0.69
CA THR A 68 -15.65 4.31 -1.09
C THR A 68 -15.62 3.88 -2.55
N THR A 69 -15.08 4.72 -3.44
CA THR A 69 -14.90 4.36 -4.86
C THR A 69 -13.94 3.16 -5.01
N LEU A 70 -12.84 3.11 -4.25
CA LEU A 70 -11.94 1.95 -4.27
C LEU A 70 -12.64 0.68 -3.77
N LEU A 71 -13.53 0.79 -2.78
CA LEU A 71 -14.30 -0.34 -2.26
C LEU A 71 -15.36 -0.83 -3.27
N GLU A 72 -15.99 0.07 -4.01
CA GLU A 72 -16.87 -0.27 -5.13
C GLU A 72 -16.08 -1.00 -6.23
N GLN A 73 -14.90 -0.48 -6.58
CA GLN A 73 -14.01 -1.12 -7.56
C GLN A 73 -13.50 -2.49 -7.10
N LEU A 74 -13.26 -2.68 -5.80
CA LEU A 74 -12.89 -3.98 -5.23
C LEU A 74 -13.94 -5.06 -5.54
N ASN A 75 -15.22 -4.69 -5.53
CA ASN A 75 -16.32 -5.60 -5.87
C ASN A 75 -16.50 -5.73 -7.38
N SER A 76 -16.47 -4.62 -8.14
CA SER A 76 -16.67 -4.66 -9.60
C SER A 76 -15.54 -5.38 -10.32
N ASN A 77 -14.32 -5.34 -9.77
CA ASN A 77 -13.12 -5.90 -10.38
C ASN A 77 -12.71 -7.23 -9.74
N ALA A 78 -13.66 -7.91 -9.09
CA ALA A 78 -13.46 -9.24 -8.53
C ALA A 78 -13.12 -10.25 -9.64
N ASN A 79 -11.98 -10.93 -9.49
CA ASN A 79 -11.40 -11.91 -10.40
C ASN A 79 -11.23 -11.41 -11.85
N VAL A 80 -11.11 -10.10 -12.05
CA VAL A 80 -10.78 -9.54 -13.36
C VAL A 80 -9.34 -9.88 -13.71
N GLN A 81 -9.14 -10.52 -14.86
CA GLN A 81 -7.82 -10.75 -15.41
C GLN A 81 -7.32 -9.49 -16.11
N LEU A 82 -6.08 -9.10 -15.82
CA LEU A 82 -5.43 -7.94 -16.41
C LEU A 82 -4.84 -8.30 -17.78
N PRO A 83 -4.82 -7.35 -18.74
CA PRO A 83 -4.27 -7.57 -20.09
C PRO A 83 -2.73 -7.57 -20.11
N TYR A 84 -2.09 -7.77 -18.97
CA TYR A 84 -0.63 -7.80 -18.83
C TYR A 84 -0.15 -9.22 -18.58
N ILE A 85 1.07 -9.51 -19.02
CA ILE A 85 1.77 -10.74 -18.68
C ILE A 85 2.71 -10.43 -17.51
N LEU A 86 2.52 -11.11 -16.38
CA LEU A 86 3.49 -11.07 -15.29
C LEU A 86 4.72 -11.92 -15.70
N PRO A 87 5.94 -11.38 -15.69
CA PRO A 87 7.14 -12.15 -16.02
C PRO A 87 7.31 -13.37 -15.10
N TYR A 88 7.60 -14.52 -15.71
CA TYR A 88 7.85 -15.79 -15.02
C TYR A 88 9.31 -15.83 -14.55
N GLU A 89 9.64 -14.99 -13.56
CA GLU A 89 11.00 -14.80 -13.08
C GLU A 89 11.23 -15.57 -11.76
N ASN A 90 11.82 -16.76 -11.86
CA ASN A 90 12.22 -17.57 -10.69
C ASN A 90 13.51 -17.09 -10.01
N THR A 91 14.23 -16.16 -10.66
CA THR A 91 15.36 -15.46 -10.07
C THR A 91 15.01 -13.98 -9.95
N GLY A 92 15.26 -13.41 -8.77
CA GLY A 92 15.28 -11.97 -8.57
C GLY A 92 16.13 -11.28 -9.63
N ARG A 93 15.75 -10.06 -9.99
CA ARG A 93 16.50 -9.28 -10.99
C ARG A 93 17.97 -9.23 -10.59
N LYS A 94 18.87 -9.36 -11.57
CA LYS A 94 20.34 -9.33 -11.37
C LYS A 94 20.85 -8.12 -10.57
N ASN A 95 20.07 -7.05 -10.50
CA ASN A 95 20.39 -5.81 -9.80
C ASN A 95 19.94 -5.79 -8.33
N VAL A 96 19.15 -6.77 -7.89
CA VAL A 96 18.72 -6.93 -6.50
C VAL A 96 19.74 -7.83 -5.81
N THR A 97 20.70 -7.19 -5.15
CA THR A 97 21.82 -7.90 -4.50
C THR A 97 21.72 -7.85 -2.99
N THR A 98 21.04 -6.84 -2.46
CA THR A 98 20.94 -6.57 -1.02
C THR A 98 19.50 -6.52 -0.54
N LYS A 99 19.30 -6.65 0.79
CA LYS A 99 18.00 -6.42 1.44
C LYS A 99 17.46 -5.01 1.19
N TYR A 100 18.35 -4.04 1.01
CA TYR A 100 17.98 -2.67 0.72
C TYR A 100 17.30 -2.55 -0.64
N ASP A 101 17.82 -3.24 -1.66
CA ASP A 101 17.34 -3.12 -3.04
C ASP A 101 15.86 -3.54 -3.18
N PHE A 102 15.48 -4.67 -2.59
CA PHE A 102 14.09 -5.12 -2.64
C PHE A 102 13.18 -4.41 -1.64
N THR A 103 13.71 -3.72 -0.63
CA THR A 103 12.85 -2.94 0.28
C THR A 103 12.27 -1.70 -0.40
N ARG A 104 12.98 -1.11 -1.35
CA ARG A 104 12.46 0.03 -2.15
C ARG A 104 11.25 -0.32 -3.00
N ALA A 105 11.02 -1.62 -3.21
CA ALA A 105 9.84 -2.13 -3.91
C ALA A 105 8.68 -2.45 -2.97
N VAL A 106 8.90 -2.41 -1.65
CA VAL A 106 7.87 -2.60 -0.62
C VAL A 106 7.34 -1.25 -0.19
N VAL A 107 6.03 -1.18 0.02
CA VAL A 107 5.34 0.03 0.44
C VAL A 107 4.47 -0.23 1.66
N THR A 108 4.24 0.83 2.43
CA THR A 108 3.20 0.85 3.45
C THR A 108 1.93 1.41 2.85
N ILE A 109 0.80 0.78 3.09
CA ILE A 109 -0.52 1.24 2.65
C ILE A 109 -1.27 1.74 3.88
N ALA A 110 -1.79 2.95 3.80
CA ALA A 110 -2.58 3.56 4.86
C ALA A 110 -3.98 3.89 4.35
N HIS A 111 -4.99 3.24 4.93
CA HIS A 111 -6.39 3.61 4.76
C HIS A 111 -6.75 4.64 5.82
N LEU A 112 -6.93 5.88 5.39
CA LEU A 112 -7.20 7.02 6.26
C LEU A 112 -8.71 7.18 6.42
N ILE A 113 -9.18 7.19 7.66
CA ILE A 113 -10.60 7.37 8.00
C ILE A 113 -10.70 8.60 8.94
N PRO A 114 -10.74 9.82 8.37
CA PRO A 114 -10.61 11.05 9.15
C PRO A 114 -11.71 11.24 10.19
N LEU A 115 -12.94 10.78 9.90
CA LEU A 115 -14.09 10.96 10.78
C LEU A 115 -13.91 10.28 12.13
N LYS A 116 -13.34 9.07 12.12
CA LYS A 116 -13.05 8.29 13.35
C LYS A 116 -11.66 8.54 13.90
N ASN A 117 -10.85 9.34 13.20
CA ASN A 117 -9.45 9.54 13.52
C ASN A 117 -8.72 8.19 13.63
N GLU A 118 -8.93 7.34 12.62
CA GLU A 118 -8.39 5.99 12.53
C GLU A 118 -7.57 5.84 11.25
N VAL A 119 -6.52 5.03 11.34
CA VAL A 119 -5.68 4.65 10.21
C VAL A 119 -5.51 3.14 10.26
N ILE A 120 -5.88 2.45 9.19
CA ILE A 120 -5.58 1.04 9.02
C ILE A 120 -4.34 0.93 8.15
N VAL A 121 -3.32 0.27 8.68
CA VAL A 121 -2.03 0.10 8.02
C VAL A 121 -1.90 -1.32 7.50
N ALA A 122 -1.38 -1.42 6.30
CA ALA A 122 -1.02 -2.65 5.62
C ALA A 122 0.31 -2.47 4.88
N SER A 123 0.79 -3.53 4.26
CA SER A 123 1.98 -3.52 3.41
C SER A 123 1.60 -3.95 2.00
N GLY A 124 2.45 -3.63 1.05
CA GLY A 124 2.32 -4.10 -0.33
C GLY A 124 3.66 -4.07 -1.01
N PHE A 125 3.72 -4.57 -2.24
CA PHE A 125 4.93 -4.48 -3.05
C PHE A 125 4.59 -4.28 -4.52
N ALA A 126 5.51 -3.64 -5.24
CA ALA A 126 5.34 -3.38 -6.65
C ALA A 126 5.71 -4.59 -7.51
N VAL A 127 4.95 -4.80 -8.58
CA VAL A 127 5.18 -5.83 -9.62
C VAL A 127 5.25 -5.18 -11.00
N LEU A 128 5.54 -5.99 -12.03
CA LEU A 128 5.75 -5.55 -13.42
C LEU A 128 6.87 -4.49 -13.53
N ASP A 129 6.54 -3.33 -14.08
CA ASP A 129 7.38 -2.15 -14.26
C ASP A 129 7.30 -1.18 -13.07
N GLY A 130 6.63 -1.57 -11.98
CA GLY A 130 6.44 -0.72 -10.81
C GLY A 130 5.11 0.02 -10.78
N GLY A 131 4.27 -0.13 -11.80
CA GLY A 131 2.98 0.58 -11.91
C GLY A 131 1.82 -0.06 -11.14
N LEU A 132 1.99 -1.28 -10.62
CA LEU A 132 0.98 -2.02 -9.88
C LEU A 132 1.52 -2.46 -8.52
N ILE A 133 0.72 -2.23 -7.46
CA ILE A 133 0.99 -2.65 -6.09
C ILE A 133 0.11 -3.84 -5.74
N VAL A 134 0.73 -4.91 -5.26
CA VAL A 134 0.07 -6.09 -4.70
C VAL A 134 -0.09 -5.89 -3.18
N THR A 135 -1.28 -6.15 -2.65
CA THR A 135 -1.55 -6.21 -1.21
C THR A 135 -2.71 -7.16 -0.92
N CYS A 136 -3.19 -7.21 0.32
CA CYS A 136 -4.33 -8.03 0.72
C CYS A 136 -5.66 -7.29 0.59
N ALA A 137 -6.73 -8.02 0.26
CA ALA A 137 -8.07 -7.45 0.17
C ALA A 137 -8.71 -7.23 1.56
N HIS A 138 -8.40 -8.07 2.55
CA HIS A 138 -8.99 -7.97 3.89
C HIS A 138 -8.72 -6.64 4.60
N THR A 139 -7.68 -5.91 4.23
CA THR A 139 -7.33 -4.61 4.80
C THR A 139 -8.35 -3.54 4.39
N PHE A 140 -8.90 -3.64 3.17
CA PHE A 140 -10.01 -2.82 2.70
C PHE A 140 -11.29 -3.13 3.46
N TYR A 141 -11.62 -4.42 3.65
CA TYR A 141 -12.79 -4.81 4.43
C TYR A 141 -12.65 -4.39 5.90
N GLN A 142 -11.45 -4.49 6.47
CA GLN A 142 -11.18 -3.99 7.81
C GLN A 142 -11.48 -2.49 7.89
N ALA A 143 -10.96 -1.69 6.95
CA ALA A 143 -11.17 -0.24 6.92
C ALA A 143 -12.65 0.12 6.67
N ALA A 144 -13.34 -0.62 5.80
CA ALA A 144 -14.75 -0.42 5.49
C ALA A 144 -15.66 -0.55 6.73
N ARG A 145 -15.32 -1.41 7.70
CA ARG A 145 -16.07 -1.56 8.96
C ARG A 145 -16.09 -0.28 9.81
N HIS A 146 -15.18 0.65 9.54
CA HIS A 146 -15.09 1.91 10.24
C HIS A 146 -15.86 3.04 9.55
N LEU A 147 -16.34 2.85 8.32
CA LEU A 147 -17.17 3.84 7.61
C LEU A 147 -18.60 3.87 8.16
N SER A 148 -19.28 5.02 8.06
CA SER A 148 -20.60 5.25 8.67
C SER A 148 -21.67 5.79 7.71
N CYS A 149 -21.50 5.61 6.39
CA CYS A 149 -22.40 6.12 5.34
C CYS A 149 -22.68 7.63 5.46
N SER A 150 -21.71 8.42 5.90
CA SER A 150 -21.81 9.88 6.03
C SER A 150 -21.10 10.61 4.89
N GLU A 151 -21.46 11.87 4.62
CA GLU A 151 -20.75 12.70 3.62
C GLU A 151 -19.25 12.86 3.94
N LEU A 152 -18.85 12.76 5.20
CA LEU A 152 -17.44 12.83 5.61
C LEU A 152 -16.66 11.54 5.34
N ASP A 153 -17.33 10.41 5.09
CA ASP A 153 -16.68 9.19 4.61
C ASP A 153 -16.16 9.35 3.18
N GLN A 154 -16.64 10.35 2.42
CA GLN A 154 -16.09 10.71 1.11
C GLN A 154 -14.65 11.26 1.18
N LYS A 155 -14.20 11.68 2.38
CA LYS A 155 -12.81 12.12 2.61
C LYS A 155 -11.88 10.98 3.00
N SER A 156 -12.41 9.78 3.22
CA SER A 156 -11.58 8.60 3.44
C SER A 156 -10.83 8.27 2.15
N GLN A 157 -9.58 7.86 2.27
CA GLN A 157 -8.72 7.59 1.12
C GLN A 157 -7.70 6.50 1.45
N SER A 158 -7.20 5.85 0.41
CA SER A 158 -6.04 4.95 0.52
C SER A 158 -4.82 5.65 -0.07
N ILE A 159 -3.73 5.68 0.71
CA ILE A 159 -2.44 6.20 0.26
C ILE A 159 -1.36 5.14 0.42
N VAL A 160 -0.40 5.19 -0.49
CA VAL A 160 0.82 4.41 -0.46
C VAL A 160 1.96 5.29 0.06
N ILE A 161 2.78 4.73 0.93
CA ILE A 161 3.94 5.38 1.52
C ILE A 161 5.18 4.55 1.14
N THR A 162 6.10 5.17 0.39
CA THR A 162 7.35 4.52 -0.02
C THR A 162 8.35 4.46 1.14
N ASP A 163 9.44 3.73 0.96
CA ASP A 163 10.56 3.70 1.93
C ASP A 163 11.20 5.08 2.14
N GLU A 164 11.14 5.95 1.12
CA GLU A 164 11.61 7.33 1.16
C GLU A 164 10.58 8.31 1.78
N GLY A 165 9.43 7.81 2.22
CA GLY A 165 8.35 8.59 2.83
C GLY A 165 7.53 9.41 1.82
N GLU A 166 7.58 9.06 0.53
CA GLU A 166 6.72 9.67 -0.49
C GLU A 166 5.27 9.19 -0.29
N LEU A 167 4.32 10.13 -0.30
CA LEU A 167 2.90 9.85 -0.18
C LEU A 167 2.27 9.84 -1.58
N ILE A 168 1.74 8.69 -2.00
CA ILE A 168 1.17 8.49 -3.33
C ILE A 168 -0.26 7.99 -3.18
N PRO A 169 -1.29 8.75 -3.61
CA PRO A 169 -2.66 8.27 -3.55
C PRO A 169 -2.88 7.04 -4.44
N VAL A 170 -3.75 6.13 -3.99
CA VAL A 170 -4.22 5.01 -4.82
C VAL A 170 -5.26 5.54 -5.81
N ALA A 171 -5.06 5.24 -7.09
CA ALA A 171 -5.97 5.68 -8.15
C ALA A 171 -7.14 4.70 -8.35
N THR A 172 -6.83 3.41 -8.48
CA THR A 172 -7.79 2.38 -8.84
C THR A 172 -7.44 1.04 -8.22
N VAL A 173 -8.47 0.23 -7.98
CA VAL A 173 -8.32 -1.23 -7.84
C VAL A 173 -8.40 -1.83 -9.24
N GLU A 174 -7.34 -2.49 -9.68
CA GLU A 174 -7.25 -3.06 -11.03
C GLU A 174 -7.82 -4.48 -11.09
N SER A 175 -7.59 -5.26 -10.03
CA SER A 175 -8.09 -6.63 -9.91
C SER A 175 -8.12 -7.04 -8.43
N HIS A 176 -9.03 -7.95 -8.09
CA HIS A 176 -9.19 -8.49 -6.75
C HIS A 176 -9.43 -10.01 -6.83
N LEU A 177 -8.45 -10.81 -6.44
CA LEU A 177 -8.56 -12.27 -6.40
C LEU A 177 -9.19 -12.69 -5.07
N VAL A 178 -10.49 -12.99 -5.11
CA VAL A 178 -11.31 -13.17 -3.90
C VAL A 178 -10.83 -14.36 -3.06
N ARG A 179 -10.54 -15.50 -3.70
CA ARG A 179 -10.11 -16.73 -3.00
C ARG A 179 -8.74 -16.58 -2.35
N SER A 180 -7.89 -15.77 -2.97
CA SER A 180 -6.48 -15.62 -2.64
C SER A 180 -6.22 -14.42 -1.72
N ASP A 181 -7.25 -13.61 -1.45
CA ASP A 181 -7.18 -12.39 -0.63
C ASP A 181 -6.10 -11.44 -1.14
N ILE A 182 -6.02 -11.29 -2.47
CA ILE A 182 -5.07 -10.42 -3.17
C ILE A 182 -5.83 -9.30 -3.87
N VAL A 183 -5.29 -8.09 -3.79
CA VAL A 183 -5.76 -6.94 -4.59
C VAL A 183 -4.58 -6.28 -5.29
N LEU A 184 -4.77 -5.89 -6.54
CA LEU A 184 -3.84 -5.11 -7.33
C LEU A 184 -4.32 -3.66 -7.41
N LEU A 185 -3.45 -2.74 -7.02
CA LEU A 185 -3.73 -1.31 -6.96
C LEU A 185 -2.86 -0.56 -7.97
N ARG A 186 -3.43 0.45 -8.63
CA ARG A 186 -2.67 1.40 -9.44
C ARG A 186 -2.45 2.69 -8.67
N LEU A 187 -1.25 3.24 -8.79
CA LEU A 187 -0.87 4.51 -8.18
C LEU A 187 -1.34 5.70 -9.01
N GLN A 188 -1.72 6.80 -8.35
CA GLN A 188 -2.09 8.04 -9.04
C GLN A 188 -0.89 8.63 -9.79
N GLY A 189 -1.19 9.25 -10.94
CA GLY A 189 -0.18 9.91 -11.77
C GLY A 189 0.71 8.95 -12.56
N GLY A 190 0.42 7.64 -12.57
CA GLY A 190 1.27 6.65 -13.25
C GLY A 190 2.64 6.50 -12.59
N ARG A 191 2.73 6.84 -11.29
CA ARG A 191 3.96 6.72 -10.53
C ARG A 191 4.40 5.26 -10.49
N GLN A 192 5.64 5.02 -10.91
CA GLN A 192 6.28 3.72 -10.82
C GLN A 192 7.29 3.73 -9.68
N ILE A 193 7.36 2.63 -8.94
CA ILE A 193 8.40 2.38 -7.93
C ILE A 193 9.19 1.12 -8.32
N PRO A 194 10.38 0.84 -7.75
CA PRO A 194 11.08 -0.41 -8.02
C PRO A 194 10.15 -1.62 -7.83
N SER A 195 10.22 -2.62 -8.70
CA SER A 195 9.38 -3.81 -8.63
C SER A 195 10.15 -5.05 -8.18
N LEU A 196 9.44 -6.01 -7.61
CA LEU A 196 9.96 -7.33 -7.28
C LEU A 196 9.63 -8.34 -8.39
N ALA A 197 10.57 -9.26 -8.61
CA ALA A 197 10.32 -10.47 -9.37
C ALA A 197 9.39 -11.39 -8.56
N VAL A 198 8.46 -12.04 -9.23
CA VAL A 198 7.52 -12.98 -8.60
C VAL A 198 7.82 -14.36 -9.15
N ASP A 199 8.04 -15.31 -8.24
CA ASP A 199 8.28 -16.69 -8.60
C ASP A 199 6.96 -17.34 -9.02
N PRO A 200 6.84 -17.89 -10.24
CA PRO A 200 5.66 -18.65 -10.63
C PRO A 200 5.60 -20.02 -9.94
N TYR A 201 6.70 -20.47 -9.33
CA TYR A 201 6.78 -21.78 -8.71
C TYR A 201 6.78 -21.67 -7.19
N PRO A 202 5.85 -22.35 -6.49
CA PRO A 202 5.84 -22.42 -5.04
C PRO A 202 7.17 -22.95 -4.49
N ALA A 203 7.70 -22.27 -3.48
CA ALA A 203 8.91 -22.68 -2.80
C ALA A 203 8.71 -24.04 -2.08
N PRO A 204 9.59 -25.03 -2.27
CA PRO A 204 9.49 -26.30 -1.56
C PRO A 204 9.49 -26.14 -0.04
N LYS A 205 8.96 -27.14 0.67
CA LYS A 205 9.08 -27.22 2.13
C LYS A 205 10.54 -27.06 2.60
N SER A 206 10.72 -26.39 3.73
CA SER A 206 12.03 -26.06 4.32
C SER A 206 12.90 -25.10 3.48
N THR A 207 12.37 -24.48 2.44
CA THR A 207 13.08 -23.39 1.74
C THR A 207 13.31 -22.22 2.70
N SER A 208 14.53 -21.66 2.68
CA SER A 208 14.88 -20.47 3.46
C SER A 208 14.31 -19.20 2.84
N LEU A 209 13.70 -18.37 3.67
CA LEU A 209 12.92 -17.21 3.27
C LEU A 209 13.32 -15.96 4.07
N LEU A 210 12.97 -14.81 3.53
CA LEU A 210 12.91 -13.55 4.26
C LEU A 210 11.48 -13.02 4.19
N SER A 211 10.83 -12.88 5.34
CA SER A 211 9.51 -12.27 5.44
C SER A 211 9.63 -10.78 5.79
N TYR A 212 8.84 -9.94 5.12
CA TYR A 212 8.73 -8.54 5.47
C TYR A 212 7.95 -8.38 6.79
N ASN A 213 8.48 -7.60 7.72
CA ASN A 213 7.85 -7.35 9.01
C ASN A 213 7.79 -5.84 9.28
N PHE A 214 6.61 -5.25 9.12
CA PHE A 214 6.32 -3.87 9.50
C PHE A 214 6.55 -3.65 10.99
N VAL A 215 7.18 -2.54 11.39
CA VAL A 215 7.42 -2.22 12.80
C VAL A 215 6.59 -1.02 13.20
N THR A 216 6.81 0.12 12.54
CA THR A 216 6.06 1.34 12.82
C THR A 216 6.21 2.34 11.67
N ALA A 217 5.25 3.24 11.53
CA ALA A 217 5.41 4.47 10.76
C ALA A 217 5.49 5.60 11.79
N SER A 218 6.36 6.59 11.64
CA SER A 218 6.41 7.78 12.50
C SER A 218 6.45 9.04 11.64
N LEU A 219 5.76 10.10 12.05
CA LEU A 219 5.98 11.41 11.44
C LEU A 219 7.09 12.10 12.23
N THR A 220 8.21 12.39 11.57
CA THR A 220 9.27 13.20 12.19
C THR A 220 9.01 14.68 11.91
N SER A 221 9.82 15.59 12.48
CA SER A 221 9.71 17.03 12.22
C SER A 221 9.92 17.40 10.74
N THR A 222 10.58 16.51 9.97
CA THR A 222 10.59 16.55 8.52
C THR A 222 9.24 16.03 8.04
N SER A 223 8.47 16.81 7.29
CA SER A 223 7.08 16.55 6.88
C SER A 223 6.79 15.25 6.10
N ARG A 224 7.72 14.30 6.05
CA ARG A 224 7.58 12.96 5.46
C ARG A 224 7.53 11.90 6.57
N PRO A 225 6.64 10.91 6.47
CA PRO A 225 6.66 9.77 7.38
C PRO A 225 7.94 8.95 7.20
N THR A 226 8.50 8.51 8.32
CA THR A 226 9.57 7.53 8.38
C THR A 226 8.97 6.16 8.64
N ILE A 227 9.23 5.19 7.77
CA ILE A 227 8.76 3.82 7.94
C ILE A 227 9.90 2.97 8.52
N SER A 228 9.59 2.26 9.61
CA SER A 228 10.46 1.28 10.23
C SER A 228 9.93 -0.13 9.95
N TYR A 229 10.83 -0.99 9.50
CA TYR A 229 10.56 -2.36 9.11
C TYR A 229 11.75 -3.24 9.46
N SER A 230 11.55 -4.55 9.37
CA SER A 230 12.62 -5.54 9.47
C SER A 230 12.35 -6.71 8.53
N TRP A 231 13.41 -7.37 8.08
CA TRP A 231 13.31 -8.63 7.34
C TRP A 231 13.67 -9.78 8.25
N LYS A 232 12.72 -10.67 8.52
CA LYS A 232 12.90 -11.80 9.43
C LYS A 232 13.19 -13.07 8.65
N PRO A 233 14.25 -13.82 9.02
CA PRO A 233 14.44 -15.17 8.51
C PRO A 233 13.20 -16.02 8.80
N ALA A 234 12.76 -16.75 7.79
CA ALA A 234 11.64 -17.67 7.86
C ALA A 234 11.94 -18.94 7.05
N GLU A 235 11.10 -19.95 7.20
CA GLU A 235 11.13 -21.16 6.37
C GLU A 235 9.71 -21.57 5.99
N VAL A 236 9.58 -22.22 4.84
CA VAL A 236 8.32 -22.87 4.44
C VAL A 236 8.09 -24.08 5.34
N LEU A 237 6.97 -24.09 6.08
CA LEU A 237 6.63 -25.24 6.92
C LEU A 237 5.85 -26.30 6.14
N PHE A 238 4.76 -25.90 5.50
CA PHE A 238 3.88 -26.73 4.69
C PHE A 238 2.87 -25.86 3.94
N TYR A 239 2.14 -26.44 3.00
CA TYR A 239 1.03 -25.79 2.31
C TYR A 239 -0.30 -26.40 2.72
N LYS A 240 -1.38 -25.64 2.54
CA LYS A 240 -2.74 -26.12 2.66
C LYS A 240 -3.48 -25.92 1.35
N GLY A 241 -4.31 -26.89 1.00
CA GLY A 241 -5.27 -26.77 -0.10
C GLY A 241 -6.55 -26.04 0.30
N PRO A 242 -7.53 -25.93 -0.61
CA PRO A 242 -8.75 -25.15 -0.39
C PRO A 242 -9.61 -25.62 0.79
N CYS A 243 -9.59 -26.92 1.12
CA CYS A 243 -10.30 -27.48 2.26
C CYS A 243 -9.41 -27.67 3.51
N GLY A 244 -8.23 -27.03 3.56
CA GLY A 244 -7.37 -26.98 4.74
C GLY A 244 -6.50 -28.23 4.97
N GLN A 245 -6.59 -29.22 4.09
CA GLN A 245 -5.70 -30.38 4.04
C GLN A 245 -4.27 -29.97 3.67
N GLU A 246 -3.27 -30.68 4.18
CA GLU A 246 -1.87 -30.45 3.79
C GLU A 246 -1.70 -30.74 2.29
N ALA A 247 -0.98 -29.86 1.61
CA ALA A 247 -0.71 -29.91 0.18
C ALA A 247 0.80 -29.89 -0.07
N THR A 248 1.25 -30.52 -1.17
CA THR A 248 2.66 -30.67 -1.49
C THR A 248 3.04 -29.98 -2.79
N THR A 249 4.08 -29.15 -2.75
CA THR A 249 4.66 -28.51 -3.95
C THR A 249 5.18 -29.55 -4.94
N GLY A 250 5.08 -29.26 -6.24
CA GLY A 250 5.55 -30.17 -7.29
C GLY A 250 4.64 -31.39 -7.52
N THR A 251 3.46 -31.40 -6.91
CA THR A 251 2.38 -32.35 -7.18
C THR A 251 1.21 -31.65 -7.87
N TYR A 252 0.10 -32.37 -8.07
CA TYR A 252 -1.13 -31.80 -8.64
C TYR A 252 -2.04 -31.14 -7.59
N ASP A 253 -1.55 -30.96 -6.35
CA ASP A 253 -2.31 -30.29 -5.30
C ASP A 253 -2.46 -28.79 -5.58
N GLU A 254 -3.67 -28.25 -5.42
CA GLU A 254 -3.91 -26.81 -5.40
C GLU A 254 -3.40 -26.21 -4.09
N LEU A 255 -2.55 -25.18 -4.16
CA LEU A 255 -2.00 -24.52 -2.97
C LEU A 255 -2.79 -23.24 -2.68
N SER A 256 -3.59 -23.24 -1.62
CA SER A 256 -4.39 -22.07 -1.21
C SER A 256 -3.71 -21.23 -0.13
N ALA A 257 -2.91 -21.87 0.72
CA ALA A 257 -2.20 -21.18 1.79
C ALA A 257 -0.81 -21.77 2.00
N MET A 258 0.15 -20.88 2.26
CA MET A 258 1.52 -21.19 2.65
C MET A 258 1.70 -20.90 4.14
N MET A 259 2.18 -21.89 4.89
CA MET A 259 2.50 -21.74 6.31
C MET A 259 4.00 -21.52 6.50
N TYR A 260 4.40 -20.55 7.33
CA TYR A 260 5.81 -20.21 7.57
C TYR A 260 6.13 -19.99 9.06
N SER A 261 7.42 -20.08 9.40
CA SER A 261 7.91 -20.38 10.77
C SER A 261 7.64 -19.36 11.88
N HIS A 262 7.12 -18.17 11.60
CA HIS A 262 6.80 -17.19 12.64
C HIS A 262 5.59 -16.32 12.26
N PRO A 263 4.86 -15.77 13.24
CA PRO A 263 3.75 -14.86 12.94
C PRO A 263 4.28 -13.51 12.42
N PRO A 264 3.57 -12.86 11.47
CA PRO A 264 3.85 -11.48 11.10
C PRO A 264 3.40 -10.50 12.18
N SER A 265 3.97 -9.30 12.17
CA SER A 265 3.45 -8.16 12.93
C SER A 265 2.24 -7.53 12.24
N ASN A 266 1.40 -6.84 13.03
CA ASN A 266 0.31 -6.02 12.50
C ASN A 266 0.86 -5.00 11.48
N GLY A 267 0.12 -4.81 10.39
CA GLY A 267 0.54 -3.96 9.27
C GLY A 267 1.39 -4.66 8.22
N SER A 268 1.86 -5.90 8.47
CA SER A 268 2.62 -6.66 7.45
C SER A 268 1.73 -7.36 6.41
N SER A 269 0.42 -7.42 6.62
CA SER A 269 -0.53 -8.00 5.66
C SER A 269 -0.39 -7.34 4.28
N GLY A 270 -0.29 -8.15 3.23
CA GLY A 270 0.01 -7.76 1.86
C GLY A 270 1.49 -7.59 1.55
N GLY A 271 2.36 -7.63 2.56
CA GLY A 271 3.82 -7.58 2.38
C GLY A 271 4.37 -8.87 1.74
N PRO A 272 5.52 -8.79 1.06
CA PRO A 272 6.10 -9.95 0.39
C PRO A 272 6.85 -10.88 1.35
N ILE A 273 6.89 -12.15 0.99
CA ILE A 273 7.85 -13.15 1.46
C ILE A 273 8.74 -13.50 0.27
N VAL A 274 10.05 -13.34 0.42
CA VAL A 274 11.02 -13.63 -0.64
C VAL A 274 11.84 -14.86 -0.33
N ASN A 275 12.19 -15.62 -1.37
CA ASN A 275 13.18 -16.69 -1.25
C ASN A 275 14.56 -16.07 -0.98
N GLU A 276 15.28 -16.61 0.01
CA GLU A 276 16.57 -16.06 0.41
C GLU A 276 17.66 -16.26 -0.65
N GLU A 277 17.62 -17.32 -1.43
CA GLU A 277 18.60 -17.58 -2.49
C GLU A 277 18.28 -16.74 -3.73
N THR A 278 17.06 -16.88 -4.26
CA THR A 278 16.69 -16.29 -5.54
C THR A 278 16.30 -14.83 -5.44
N LYS A 279 15.87 -14.34 -4.26
CA LYS A 279 15.31 -12.99 -4.05
C LYS A 279 14.02 -12.70 -4.83
N SER A 280 13.33 -13.72 -5.35
CA SER A 280 11.98 -13.63 -5.91
C SER A 280 10.92 -13.71 -4.80
N VAL A 281 9.77 -13.07 -5.01
CA VAL A 281 8.60 -13.20 -4.13
C VAL A 281 8.00 -14.58 -4.30
N VAL A 282 7.89 -15.33 -3.22
CA VAL A 282 7.31 -16.67 -3.19
C VAL A 282 5.99 -16.75 -2.43
N GLY A 283 5.66 -15.71 -1.65
CA GLY A 283 4.39 -15.62 -0.94
C GLY A 283 4.02 -14.20 -0.54
N ILE A 284 2.76 -14.02 -0.15
CA ILE A 284 2.16 -12.73 0.23
C ILE A 284 1.57 -12.89 1.63
N ILE A 285 2.08 -12.12 2.60
CA ILE A 285 1.70 -12.24 4.01
C ILE A 285 0.22 -11.92 4.19
N ARG A 286 -0.54 -12.79 4.85
CA ARG A 286 -1.94 -12.52 5.20
C ARG A 286 -2.16 -12.33 6.70
N GLY A 287 -1.51 -13.14 7.53
CA GLY A 287 -1.66 -13.03 8.99
C GLY A 287 -0.98 -14.18 9.75
N SER A 288 -1.54 -14.53 10.91
CA SER A 288 -1.07 -15.65 11.73
C SER A 288 -2.19 -16.65 12.05
N GLU A 289 -1.81 -17.91 12.25
CA GLU A 289 -2.67 -18.99 12.72
C GLU A 289 -1.97 -19.71 13.88
N VAL A 290 -2.75 -20.22 14.84
CA VAL A 290 -2.21 -21.08 15.89
C VAL A 290 -2.11 -22.50 15.34
N ASN A 291 -0.90 -23.03 15.25
CA ASN A 291 -0.69 -24.44 14.95
C ASN A 291 -1.10 -25.27 16.17
N TYR A 292 -2.22 -25.98 16.08
CA TYR A 292 -2.76 -26.75 17.21
C TYR A 292 -1.85 -27.91 17.67
N ALA A 293 -1.06 -28.51 16.76
CA ALA A 293 -0.17 -29.60 17.10
C ALA A 293 1.02 -29.13 17.95
N THR A 294 1.58 -27.95 17.64
CA THR A 294 2.75 -27.40 18.35
C THR A 294 2.39 -26.33 19.39
N ARG A 295 1.13 -25.86 19.40
CA ARG A 295 0.63 -24.70 20.16
C ARG A 295 1.43 -23.41 19.92
N LYS A 296 2.12 -23.32 18.78
CA LYS A 296 2.88 -22.13 18.37
C LYS A 296 2.08 -21.34 17.36
N SER A 297 2.13 -20.02 17.46
CA SER A 297 1.64 -19.14 16.41
C SER A 297 2.62 -19.19 15.24
N ILE A 298 2.11 -19.39 14.04
CA ILE A 298 2.86 -19.43 12.79
C ILE A 298 2.23 -18.45 11.81
N GLY A 299 3.00 -18.05 10.80
CA GLY A 299 2.52 -17.17 9.76
C GLY A 299 1.72 -17.95 8.72
N PHE A 300 0.70 -17.31 8.17
CA PHE A 300 -0.01 -17.79 6.99
C PHE A 300 0.02 -16.74 5.87
N ALA A 301 0.24 -17.20 4.66
CA ALA A 301 0.44 -16.39 3.47
C ALA A 301 -0.28 -17.01 2.28
N THR A 302 -0.53 -16.20 1.25
CA THR A 302 -0.95 -16.70 -0.07
C THR A 302 0.29 -17.08 -0.87
N PRO A 303 0.35 -18.27 -1.48
CA PRO A 303 1.40 -18.62 -2.43
C PRO A 303 1.47 -17.60 -3.58
N SER A 304 2.68 -17.25 -4.01
CA SER A 304 2.89 -16.29 -5.11
C SER A 304 2.26 -16.73 -6.43
N GLU A 305 2.16 -18.03 -6.69
CA GLU A 305 1.54 -18.56 -7.91
C GLU A 305 0.09 -18.08 -8.09
N CYS A 306 -0.66 -17.90 -7.00
CA CYS A 306 -2.04 -17.39 -7.04
C CYS A 306 -2.11 -16.00 -7.67
N LEU A 307 -1.04 -15.19 -7.58
CA LEU A 307 -1.00 -13.87 -8.18
C LEU A 307 -1.09 -13.93 -9.72
N PHE A 308 -0.61 -15.01 -10.34
CA PHE A 308 -0.63 -15.17 -11.80
C PHE A 308 -2.05 -15.32 -12.35
N GLU A 309 -3.03 -15.70 -11.54
CA GLU A 309 -4.45 -15.74 -11.93
C GLU A 309 -4.99 -14.35 -12.32
N ALA A 310 -4.41 -13.28 -11.76
CA ALA A 310 -4.77 -11.91 -12.12
C ALA A 310 -4.20 -11.43 -13.45
N PHE A 311 -3.34 -12.22 -14.11
CA PHE A 311 -2.61 -11.81 -15.31
C PHE A 311 -2.90 -12.74 -16.47
N LYS A 312 -2.73 -12.21 -17.68
CA LYS A 312 -2.80 -12.99 -18.90
C LYS A 312 -1.63 -13.97 -18.95
N LEU A 313 -1.91 -15.22 -19.33
CA LEU A 313 -0.88 -16.24 -19.51
C LEU A 313 -0.09 -15.99 -20.80
N PRO A 314 1.25 -16.22 -20.79
CA PRO A 314 2.05 -16.14 -22.00
C PRO A 314 1.50 -17.07 -23.09
N GLY A 315 1.35 -16.55 -24.31
CA GLY A 315 0.91 -17.34 -25.46
C GLY A 315 -0.59 -17.59 -25.57
N MET A 316 -1.43 -17.08 -24.67
CA MET A 316 -2.87 -17.05 -24.91
C MET A 316 -3.24 -15.93 -25.90
N PRO A 317 -4.07 -16.18 -26.92
CA PRO A 317 -4.62 -15.12 -27.77
C PRO A 317 -5.46 -14.14 -26.94
N ASP A 318 -5.59 -12.90 -27.40
CA ASP A 318 -6.57 -11.96 -26.83
C ASP A 318 -7.98 -12.49 -27.13
N GLY A 319 -8.66 -13.05 -26.11
CA GLY A 319 -10.04 -13.49 -26.20
C GLY A 319 -10.26 -14.81 -26.97
N LEU A 320 -10.85 -15.78 -26.29
CA LEU A 320 -12.00 -16.47 -26.87
C LEU A 320 -13.21 -15.69 -26.34
N GLU A 321 -13.65 -14.67 -27.09
CA GLU A 321 -14.97 -14.06 -26.87
C GLU A 321 -16.09 -15.05 -27.21
#